data_AF-A0A8T4PB29-F1
#
_entry.id   AF-A0A8T4PB29-F1
#
_cell.length_a   1.000
_cell.length_b   1.000
_cell.length_c   1.000
_cell.angle_alpha   90.00
_cell.angle_beta   90.00
_cell.angle_gamma   90.00
#
_symmetry.space_group_name_H-M   'P 1'
#
loop_
_entity.id
_entity.type
_entity.pdbx_description
1 polymer ?
#
loop_
_entity_poly.entity_id
_entity_poly.type
_entity_poly.pdbx_seq_one_letter_code
_entity_poly.pdbx_strand_id
1 'polypeptide(L)'
;MKKINKYTVFIIILILPLVSAQDFNFSSPLTGNAVRCFSDYECGEWGACLEGLQSRVCIDQKCARRNIIERRFCQIPGCSPKIECTDWSECIYTEKISDLINGKISFGGYHNRICRDANECVESFMEEKPCEEFYPIELKKVEQCNQEFLAGIDPSSERIVAKINLDSWKKDRLDITFSQGDSSYCSNCYNGIKDFNEEEIDCGGSCKPCMKQSVFPSKLAMIAFWMFSGLFTLLFIREIITFKKMQVRYGSWLR
;
A
#
# COMPACT_ATOMS: atom_id res chain seq x y z
N MET A 1 60.63 -7.51 61.00
CA MET A 1 60.09 -8.83 61.41
C MET A 1 58.76 -8.64 62.14
N LYS A 2 57.80 -9.55 61.93
CA LYS A 2 56.37 -9.63 62.36
C LYS A 2 55.39 -8.84 61.44
N LYS A 3 54.75 -9.46 60.42
CA LYS A 3 53.63 -10.46 60.38
C LYS A 3 52.39 -9.96 61.15
N ILE A 4 51.12 -10.04 60.72
CA ILE A 4 50.37 -10.60 59.57
C ILE A 4 48.86 -10.20 59.78
N ASN A 5 48.08 -9.91 58.71
CA ASN A 5 46.61 -10.14 58.47
C ASN A 5 45.52 -9.67 59.47
N LYS A 6 44.22 -9.47 59.14
CA LYS A 6 43.32 -9.80 58.02
C LYS A 6 41.99 -9.01 58.20
N TYR A 7 41.34 -8.61 57.10
CA TYR A 7 39.91 -8.26 56.93
C TYR A 7 39.18 -7.35 57.95
N THR A 8 38.78 -6.14 57.52
CA THR A 8 37.43 -5.63 57.80
C THR A 8 36.96 -4.73 56.65
N VAL A 9 36.04 -5.31 55.89
CA VAL A 9 34.98 -4.78 55.03
C VAL A 9 34.80 -3.25 54.94
N PHE A 10 34.85 -2.79 53.68
CA PHE A 10 34.40 -1.51 53.14
C PHE A 10 32.91 -1.24 53.40
N ILE A 11 32.58 -0.09 54.01
CA ILE A 11 31.33 0.65 53.75
C ILE A 11 31.65 2.16 53.85
N ILE A 12 31.95 2.81 52.72
CA ILE A 12 31.93 4.27 52.59
C ILE A 12 30.75 4.59 51.67
N ILE A 13 29.69 5.10 52.27
CA ILE A 13 28.52 5.65 51.59
C ILE A 13 28.94 7.02 51.05
N LEU A 14 29.29 7.06 49.76
CA LEU A 14 29.46 8.28 48.99
C LEU A 14 28.10 8.72 48.47
N ILE A 15 27.52 9.74 49.12
CA ILE A 15 26.32 10.43 48.68
C ILE A 15 26.70 11.28 47.46
N LEU A 16 26.40 10.78 46.25
CA LEU A 16 26.37 11.58 45.03
C LEU A 16 25.04 12.33 44.98
N PRO A 17 25.02 13.63 44.61
CA PRO A 17 23.77 14.32 44.33
C PRO A 17 23.13 13.69 43.10
N LEU A 18 21.92 13.13 43.30
CA LEU A 18 20.97 12.79 42.26
C LEU A 18 20.68 14.06 41.44
N VAL A 19 21.40 14.21 40.32
CA VAL A 19 20.94 15.04 39.22
C VAL A 19 19.66 14.37 38.74
N SER A 20 18.53 15.01 39.08
CA SER A 20 17.22 14.70 38.53
C SER A 20 17.37 14.65 37.01
N ALA A 21 17.24 13.44 36.47
CA ALA A 21 16.68 13.28 35.14
C ALA A 21 15.35 14.03 35.19
N GLN A 22 15.30 15.20 34.55
CA GLN A 22 14.02 15.73 34.13
C GLN A 22 13.58 14.81 33.01
N ASP A 23 12.81 13.80 33.40
CA ASP A 23 11.93 13.10 32.50
C ASP A 23 11.14 14.18 31.75
N PHE A 24 11.49 14.39 30.48
CA PHE A 24 10.60 15.09 29.57
C PHE A 24 9.39 14.19 29.42
N ASN A 25 8.46 14.33 30.36
CA ASN A 25 7.10 13.83 30.25
C ASN A 25 6.46 14.55 29.07
N PHE A 26 6.73 14.03 27.87
CA PHE A 26 5.92 14.28 26.70
C PHE A 26 4.63 13.45 26.87
N SER A 27 3.85 13.82 27.88
CA SER A 27 2.42 13.54 27.95
C SER A 27 1.68 14.73 27.36
N SER A 28 2.05 15.15 26.15
CA SER A 28 1.01 15.66 25.27
C SER A 28 0.30 14.42 24.75
N PRO A 29 -0.97 14.17 25.14
CA PRO A 29 -1.79 13.40 24.25
C PRO A 29 -1.81 14.22 22.96
N LEU A 30 -1.21 13.70 21.90
CA LEU A 30 -1.73 13.99 20.57
C LEU A 30 -3.12 13.33 20.53
N THR A 31 -4.06 13.84 21.32
CA THR A 31 -5.44 13.98 20.90
C THR A 31 -5.41 15.01 19.78
N GLY A 32 -4.84 14.61 18.63
CA GLY A 32 -5.56 14.82 17.40
C GLY A 32 -6.89 14.15 17.67
N ASN A 33 -7.83 14.94 18.20
CA ASN A 33 -9.20 14.55 18.34
C ASN A 33 -9.58 14.35 16.88
N ALA A 34 -9.40 13.13 16.35
CA ALA A 34 -10.11 12.71 15.17
C ALA A 34 -11.54 12.99 15.57
N VAL A 35 -12.08 14.11 15.09
CA VAL A 35 -13.37 14.63 15.53
C VAL A 35 -14.33 13.54 15.12
N ARG A 36 -14.61 12.63 16.07
CA ARG A 36 -15.56 11.56 15.90
C ARG A 36 -16.89 12.25 15.85
N CYS A 37 -17.25 12.62 14.63
CA CYS A 37 -18.53 13.20 14.39
C CYS A 37 -19.51 12.05 14.26
N PHE A 38 -20.24 11.81 15.35
CA PHE A 38 -21.37 10.90 15.36
C PHE A 38 -22.54 11.59 14.65
N SER A 39 -23.02 10.96 13.57
CA SER A 39 -24.13 11.48 12.79
C SER A 39 -25.38 11.60 13.67
N ASP A 40 -26.10 12.70 13.54
CA ASP A 40 -27.35 12.95 14.25
C ASP A 40 -28.41 13.34 13.24
N TYR A 41 -29.26 12.37 12.90
CA TYR A 41 -30.23 12.50 11.83
C TYR A 41 -31.57 13.00 12.36
N GLU A 42 -32.02 14.13 11.83
CA GLU A 42 -33.38 14.60 11.99
C GLU A 42 -34.17 14.33 10.70
N CYS A 43 -35.28 13.60 10.84
CA CYS A 43 -36.12 13.21 9.72
C CYS A 43 -37.31 14.15 9.58
N GLY A 44 -37.61 14.54 8.35
CA GLY A 44 -38.83 15.28 8.02
C GLY A 44 -40.10 14.44 8.16
N GLU A 45 -41.22 15.03 7.76
CA GLU A 45 -42.51 14.36 7.70
C GLU A 45 -42.53 13.21 6.68
N TRP A 46 -43.39 12.23 6.93
CA TRP A 46 -43.62 11.14 5.98
C TRP A 46 -44.34 11.65 4.73
N GLY A 47 -43.82 11.27 3.56
CA GLY A 47 -44.45 11.54 2.29
C GLY A 47 -45.76 10.78 2.08
N ALA A 48 -46.38 11.00 0.92
CA ALA A 48 -47.57 10.25 0.52
C ALA A 48 -47.30 8.74 0.45
N CYS A 49 -48.33 7.94 0.72
CA CYS A 49 -48.28 6.51 0.49
C CYS A 49 -48.37 6.26 -1.02
N LEU A 50 -47.25 5.88 -1.62
CA LEU A 50 -47.14 5.51 -3.03
C LEU A 50 -46.74 4.04 -3.07
N GLU A 51 -47.56 3.22 -3.74
CA GLU A 51 -47.25 1.79 -3.96
C GLU A 51 -46.91 1.02 -2.66
N GLY A 52 -47.62 1.34 -1.58
CA GLY A 52 -47.44 0.66 -0.29
C GLY A 52 -46.28 1.17 0.56
N LEU A 53 -45.54 2.18 0.09
CA LEU A 53 -44.42 2.78 0.80
C LEU A 53 -44.64 4.27 1.06
N GLN A 54 -44.24 4.71 2.24
CA GLN A 54 -43.98 6.12 2.54
C GLN A 54 -42.47 6.29 2.71
N SER A 55 -41.94 7.41 2.22
CA SER A 55 -40.54 7.77 2.40
C SER A 55 -40.41 9.14 3.08
N ARG A 56 -39.30 9.35 3.78
CA ARG A 56 -38.93 10.65 4.33
C ARG A 56 -37.43 10.86 4.20
N VAL A 57 -37.02 12.13 4.12
CA VAL A 57 -35.62 12.51 4.06
C VAL A 57 -35.14 12.84 5.47
N CYS A 58 -34.03 12.23 5.87
CA CYS A 58 -33.34 12.54 7.12
C CYS A 58 -32.02 13.25 6.83
N ILE A 59 -31.83 14.37 7.53
CA ILE A 59 -30.70 15.28 7.34
C ILE A 59 -29.82 15.19 8.58
N ASP A 60 -28.52 15.01 8.37
CA ASP A 60 -27.54 14.99 9.45
C ASP A 60 -27.24 16.42 9.92
N GLN A 61 -27.58 16.72 11.16
CA GLN A 61 -27.42 18.05 11.75
C GLN A 61 -26.01 18.31 12.25
N LYS A 62 -25.19 17.27 12.47
CA LYS A 62 -23.88 17.40 13.12
C LYS A 62 -22.72 17.26 12.17
N CYS A 63 -22.74 16.26 11.30
CA CYS A 63 -21.56 15.90 10.50
C CYS A 63 -21.70 16.28 9.03
N ALA A 64 -22.82 16.92 8.65
CA ALA A 64 -23.13 17.30 7.28
C ALA A 64 -22.95 16.14 6.29
N ARG A 65 -23.23 14.90 6.74
CA ARG A 65 -23.23 13.74 5.86
C ARG A 65 -24.39 13.81 4.87
N ARG A 66 -24.33 12.96 3.84
CA ARG A 66 -25.42 12.89 2.86
C ARG A 66 -26.75 12.56 3.56
N ASN A 67 -27.83 13.11 3.03
CA ASN A 67 -29.16 12.78 3.50
C ASN A 67 -29.44 11.29 3.28
N ILE A 68 -30.13 10.67 4.22
CA ILE A 68 -30.61 9.28 4.10
C ILE A 68 -32.12 9.28 3.86
N ILE A 69 -32.61 8.27 3.15
CA ILE A 69 -34.05 8.11 2.88
C ILE A 69 -34.55 6.93 3.71
N GLU A 70 -35.36 7.25 4.72
CA GLU A 70 -36.08 6.22 5.46
C GLU A 70 -37.38 5.86 4.76
N ARG A 71 -37.77 4.59 4.88
CA ARG A 71 -38.98 4.03 4.28
C ARG A 71 -39.78 3.28 5.32
N ARG A 72 -41.11 3.34 5.23
CA ARG A 72 -42.03 2.51 6.02
C ARG A 72 -43.20 2.05 5.17
N PHE A 73 -43.80 0.94 5.57
CA PHE A 73 -45.02 0.44 4.95
C PHE A 73 -46.22 1.27 5.38
N CYS A 74 -47.09 1.60 4.44
CA CYS A 74 -48.44 2.06 4.71
C CYS A 74 -49.43 0.90 4.62
N GLN A 75 -50.56 1.03 5.30
CA GLN A 75 -51.60 -0.01 5.29
C GLN A 75 -52.31 -0.04 3.94
N ILE A 76 -52.11 -1.12 3.19
CA ILE A 76 -52.89 -1.41 1.98
C ILE A 76 -54.04 -2.34 2.36
N PRO A 77 -55.30 -1.93 2.18
CA PRO A 77 -56.44 -2.79 2.49
C PRO A 77 -56.42 -4.04 1.61
N GLY A 78 -56.39 -5.22 2.24
CA GLY A 78 -56.40 -6.51 1.55
C GLY A 78 -55.04 -7.05 1.11
N CYS A 79 -53.94 -6.36 1.42
CA CYS A 79 -52.59 -6.84 1.09
C CYS A 79 -51.69 -6.79 2.33
N SER A 80 -51.10 -7.93 2.68
CA SER A 80 -50.11 -8.03 3.76
C SER A 80 -48.75 -8.28 3.13
N PRO A 81 -47.83 -7.31 3.10
CA PRO A 81 -46.52 -7.49 2.48
C PRO A 81 -45.70 -8.55 3.23
N LYS A 82 -44.99 -9.38 2.47
CA LYS A 82 -44.00 -10.34 2.99
C LYS A 82 -42.64 -9.99 2.38
N ILE A 83 -41.89 -9.18 3.11
CA ILE A 83 -40.62 -8.63 2.62
C ILE A 83 -39.47 -9.60 2.86
N GLU A 84 -38.75 -9.89 1.78
CA GLU A 84 -37.53 -10.67 1.76
C GLU A 84 -36.41 -9.78 1.19
N CYS A 85 -35.35 -9.57 1.97
CA CYS A 85 -34.22 -8.73 1.58
C CYS A 85 -32.97 -9.58 1.34
N THR A 86 -32.11 -9.11 0.45
CA THR A 86 -30.75 -9.66 0.29
C THR A 86 -29.88 -9.34 1.52
N ASP A 87 -28.73 -9.98 1.59
CA ASP A 87 -27.66 -9.57 2.51
C ASP A 87 -27.23 -8.14 2.22
N TRP A 88 -26.67 -7.50 3.25
CA TRP A 88 -26.07 -6.17 3.13
C TRP A 88 -24.82 -6.24 2.25
N SER A 89 -24.66 -5.24 1.39
CA SER A 89 -23.41 -5.04 0.62
C SER A 89 -22.24 -4.74 1.55
N GLU A 90 -21.02 -4.79 1.01
CA GLU A 90 -19.85 -4.13 1.62
C GLU A 90 -20.10 -2.62 1.82
N CYS A 91 -19.33 -1.97 2.70
CA CYS A 91 -19.48 -0.55 2.95
C CYS A 91 -19.09 0.27 1.71
N ILE A 92 -20.06 0.96 1.11
CA ILE A 92 -19.84 1.81 -0.07
C ILE A 92 -19.46 3.21 0.39
N TYR A 93 -18.21 3.59 0.17
CA TYR A 93 -17.70 4.91 0.53
C TYR A 93 -18.13 5.97 -0.48
N THR A 94 -18.78 7.03 0.00
CA THR A 94 -19.08 8.20 -0.83
C THR A 94 -17.90 9.16 -0.75
N GLU A 95 -16.84 8.86 -1.49
CA GLU A 95 -15.69 9.76 -1.56
C GLU A 95 -16.04 11.02 -2.35
N LYS A 96 -15.80 12.18 -1.75
CA LYS A 96 -15.60 13.42 -2.50
C LYS A 96 -14.15 13.80 -2.33
N ILE A 97 -13.33 13.59 -3.36
CA ILE A 97 -11.93 14.04 -3.40
C ILE A 97 -11.81 15.54 -3.06
N SER A 98 -12.84 16.33 -3.38
CA SER A 98 -12.93 17.75 -3.02
C SER A 98 -12.93 18.00 -1.51
N ASP A 99 -13.47 17.08 -0.70
CA ASP A 99 -13.57 17.25 0.75
C ASP A 99 -12.21 17.01 1.42
N LEU A 100 -11.37 16.14 0.83
CA LEU A 100 -9.98 15.94 1.21
C LEU A 100 -9.14 17.20 0.98
N ILE A 101 -9.31 17.86 -0.17
CA ILE A 101 -8.59 19.11 -0.51
C ILE A 101 -9.00 20.26 0.43
N ASN A 102 -10.26 20.28 0.87
CA ASN A 102 -10.80 21.30 1.78
C ASN A 102 -10.59 20.97 3.27
N GLY A 103 -9.82 19.92 3.60
CA GLY A 103 -9.53 19.53 4.99
C GLY A 103 -10.72 18.95 5.76
N LYS A 104 -11.81 18.57 5.06
CA LYS A 104 -12.97 17.88 5.64
C LYS A 104 -12.78 16.38 5.48
N ILE A 105 -12.08 15.79 6.44
CA ILE A 105 -11.82 14.34 6.47
C ILE A 105 -12.98 13.65 7.20
N SER A 106 -14.06 13.32 6.49
CA SER A 106 -15.12 12.44 6.99
C SER A 106 -15.15 11.16 6.16
N PHE A 107 -14.70 10.04 6.74
CA PHE A 107 -14.86 8.71 6.15
C PHE A 107 -16.19 8.14 6.62
N GLY A 108 -17.21 8.23 5.77
CA GLY A 108 -18.51 7.62 6.00
C GLY A 108 -18.96 6.89 4.75
N GLY A 109 -19.48 5.68 4.92
CA GLY A 109 -20.05 4.89 3.83
C GLY A 109 -21.48 4.46 4.13
N TYR A 110 -22.05 3.68 3.22
CA TYR A 110 -23.38 3.09 3.37
C TYR A 110 -23.38 1.64 2.90
N HIS A 111 -24.04 0.76 3.66
CA HIS A 111 -24.45 -0.53 3.15
C HIS A 111 -25.78 -0.37 2.43
N ASN A 112 -25.98 -1.11 1.35
CA ASN A 112 -27.28 -1.23 0.70
C ASN A 112 -27.72 -2.69 0.61
N ARG A 113 -29.03 -2.90 0.48
CA ARG A 113 -29.63 -4.20 0.18
C ARG A 113 -30.92 -4.01 -0.61
N ILE A 114 -31.29 -5.03 -1.38
CA ILE A 114 -32.50 -5.02 -2.19
C ILE A 114 -33.57 -5.83 -1.45
N CYS A 115 -34.74 -5.22 -1.24
CA CYS A 115 -35.89 -5.85 -0.63
C CYS A 115 -36.99 -6.06 -1.67
N ARG A 116 -37.58 -7.25 -1.66
CA ARG A 116 -38.68 -7.63 -2.55
C ARG A 116 -39.84 -8.15 -1.72
N ASP A 117 -41.05 -7.84 -2.15
CA ASP A 117 -42.25 -8.40 -1.55
C ASP A 117 -42.65 -9.70 -2.27
N ALA A 118 -42.66 -10.81 -1.53
CA ALA A 118 -43.10 -12.10 -2.06
C ALA A 118 -44.61 -12.12 -2.41
N ASN A 119 -45.38 -11.19 -1.84
CA ASN A 119 -46.81 -11.03 -2.09
C ASN A 119 -47.13 -9.92 -3.10
N GLU A 120 -46.11 -9.26 -3.68
CA GLU A 120 -46.26 -8.20 -4.69
C GLU A 120 -47.18 -7.03 -4.26
N CYS A 121 -47.34 -6.79 -2.96
CA CYS A 121 -48.07 -5.62 -2.43
C CYS A 121 -47.28 -4.33 -2.59
N VAL A 122 -45.95 -4.43 -2.59
CA VAL A 122 -45.00 -3.33 -2.58
C VAL A 122 -43.94 -3.56 -3.65
N GLU A 123 -43.64 -2.54 -4.45
CA GLU A 123 -42.57 -2.62 -5.45
C GLU A 123 -41.21 -2.91 -4.77
N SER A 124 -40.32 -3.62 -5.45
CA SER A 124 -38.97 -3.86 -4.93
C SER A 124 -38.25 -2.53 -4.68
N PHE A 125 -37.63 -2.41 -3.51
CA PHE A 125 -36.96 -1.18 -3.10
C PHE A 125 -35.58 -1.46 -2.51
N MET A 126 -34.75 -0.43 -2.45
CA MET A 126 -33.42 -0.48 -1.84
C MET A 126 -33.45 0.17 -0.46
N GLU A 127 -32.88 -0.52 0.52
CA GLU A 127 -32.59 0.03 1.84
C GLU A 127 -31.13 0.45 1.92
N GLU A 128 -30.88 1.50 2.71
CA GLU A 128 -29.54 2.01 2.97
C GLU A 128 -29.34 2.18 4.47
N LYS A 129 -28.14 1.85 4.96
CA LYS A 129 -27.75 2.05 6.34
C LYS A 129 -26.34 2.64 6.40
N PRO A 130 -26.07 3.65 7.25
CA PRO A 130 -24.73 4.20 7.39
C PRO A 130 -23.76 3.16 7.95
N CYS A 131 -22.51 3.17 7.45
CA CYS A 131 -21.39 2.40 7.96
C CYS A 131 -20.15 3.28 8.16
N GLU A 132 -19.39 2.91 9.19
CA GLU A 132 -18.10 3.48 9.52
C GLU A 132 -17.16 2.30 9.77
N GLU A 133 -16.29 2.00 8.81
CA GLU A 133 -15.21 1.04 9.05
C GLU A 133 -13.97 1.81 9.47
N PHE A 134 -13.34 1.32 10.54
CA PHE A 134 -12.08 1.84 11.01
C PHE A 134 -11.02 0.83 10.69
N TYR A 135 -10.01 1.24 9.93
CA TYR A 135 -8.82 0.42 9.73
C TYR A 135 -7.81 0.73 10.83
N PRO A 136 -7.56 -0.19 11.78
CA PRO A 136 -6.52 0.02 12.78
C PRO A 136 -5.16 0.06 12.08
N ILE A 137 -4.38 1.11 12.32
CA ILE A 137 -2.99 1.21 11.88
C ILE A 137 -2.13 1.29 13.14
N GLU A 138 -1.14 0.41 13.25
CA GLU A 138 -0.16 0.44 14.31
C GLU A 138 0.96 1.43 13.95
N LEU A 139 1.32 2.33 14.86
CA LEU A 139 2.41 3.28 14.64
C LEU A 139 3.69 2.75 15.31
N LYS A 140 4.75 2.52 14.52
CA LYS A 140 6.08 2.15 15.03
C LYS A 140 7.16 3.09 14.52
N LYS A 141 8.13 3.39 15.37
CA LYS A 141 9.38 4.03 14.92
C LYS A 141 10.22 3.00 14.20
N VAL A 142 10.65 3.31 12.99
CA VAL A 142 11.53 2.46 12.18
C VAL A 142 12.70 3.30 11.71
N GLU A 143 13.89 2.71 11.72
CA GLU A 143 15.08 3.33 11.16
C GLU A 143 15.32 2.75 9.78
N GLN A 144 15.42 3.61 8.76
CA GLN A 144 15.74 3.20 7.40
C GLN A 144 16.73 4.22 6.81
N CYS A 145 17.82 3.74 6.21
CA CYS A 145 18.83 4.63 5.60
C CYS A 145 19.44 5.65 6.60
N ASN A 146 19.64 5.27 7.87
CA ASN A 146 20.09 6.17 8.96
C ASN A 146 19.16 7.37 9.21
N GLN A 147 17.88 7.22 8.86
CA GLN A 147 16.83 8.21 9.13
C GLN A 147 15.73 7.56 9.96
N GLU A 148 15.21 8.33 10.93
CA GLU A 148 14.10 7.88 11.76
C GLU A 148 12.77 8.19 11.06
N PHE A 149 11.93 7.17 10.91
CA PHE A 149 10.57 7.31 10.40
C PHE A 149 9.55 6.87 11.43
N LEU A 150 8.39 7.50 11.43
CA LEU A 150 7.18 6.95 12.04
C LEU A 150 6.40 6.20 10.95
N ALA A 151 6.39 4.87 11.02
CA ALA A 151 5.70 4.01 10.09
C ALA A 151 4.31 3.64 10.60
N GLY A 152 3.32 3.77 9.73
CA GLY A 152 2.01 3.14 9.89
C GLY A 152 2.05 1.73 9.32
N ILE A 153 1.73 0.75 10.16
CA ILE A 153 1.78 -0.68 9.85
C ILE A 153 0.36 -1.22 9.93
N ASP A 154 -0.02 -1.96 8.89
CA ASP A 154 -1.25 -2.74 8.89
C ASP A 154 -1.08 -3.96 9.83
N PRO A 155 -1.89 -4.09 10.89
CA PRO A 155 -1.78 -5.21 11.83
C PRO A 155 -2.12 -6.57 11.22
N SER A 156 -2.86 -6.61 10.11
CA SER A 156 -3.28 -7.86 9.48
C SER A 156 -2.20 -8.44 8.56
N SER A 157 -1.50 -7.58 7.82
CA SER A 157 -0.46 -7.98 6.87
C SER A 157 0.97 -7.74 7.35
N GLU A 158 1.14 -7.02 8.47
CA GLU A 158 2.41 -6.50 8.98
C GLU A 158 3.16 -5.59 7.98
N ARG A 159 2.47 -5.11 6.94
CA ARG A 159 3.05 -4.25 5.91
C ARG A 159 3.03 -2.79 6.33
N ILE A 160 4.10 -2.08 5.99
CA ILE A 160 4.16 -0.63 6.13
C ILE A 160 3.31 0.00 5.03
N VAL A 161 2.28 0.76 5.41
CA VAL A 161 1.39 1.46 4.47
C VAL A 161 1.81 2.91 4.22
N ALA A 162 2.42 3.53 5.24
CA ALA A 162 2.92 4.91 5.15
C ALA A 162 4.11 5.13 6.11
N LYS A 163 4.98 6.08 5.77
CA LYS A 163 6.11 6.51 6.61
C LYS A 163 6.15 8.04 6.66
N ILE A 164 6.41 8.58 7.84
CA ILE A 164 6.64 10.02 8.06
C ILE A 164 8.08 10.21 8.50
N ASN A 165 8.85 11.04 7.80
CA ASN A 165 10.24 11.34 8.16
C ASN A 165 10.27 12.24 9.41
N LEU A 166 10.82 11.72 10.53
CA LEU A 166 10.85 12.44 11.80
C LEU A 166 11.86 13.61 11.80
N ASP A 167 12.94 13.52 11.02
CA ASP A 167 13.93 14.58 10.94
C ASP A 167 13.45 15.77 10.10
N SER A 168 12.68 15.51 9.05
CA SER A 168 11.94 16.53 8.31
C SER A 168 10.87 17.18 9.21
N TRP A 169 10.15 16.37 9.98
CA TRP A 169 9.12 16.85 10.90
C TRP A 169 9.68 17.79 11.98
N LYS A 170 10.85 17.47 12.56
CA LYS A 170 11.57 18.33 13.51
C LYS A 170 11.95 19.71 12.92
N LYS A 171 11.95 19.85 11.58
CA LYS A 171 12.24 21.08 10.84
C LYS A 171 10.98 21.73 10.26
N ASP A 172 9.81 21.45 10.84
CA ASP A 172 8.50 21.94 10.39
C ASP A 172 8.16 21.56 8.93
N ARG A 173 8.70 20.44 8.44
CA ARG A 173 8.40 19.91 7.10
C ARG A 173 7.69 18.56 7.19
N LEU A 174 6.50 18.49 6.61
CA LEU A 174 5.77 17.23 6.46
C LEU A 174 6.25 16.49 5.22
N ASP A 175 6.86 15.33 5.43
CA ASP A 175 7.30 14.41 4.38
C ASP A 175 6.68 13.04 4.65
N ILE A 176 5.66 12.70 3.86
CA ILE A 176 4.91 11.44 3.94
C ILE A 176 5.20 10.62 2.70
N THR A 177 5.63 9.38 2.89
CA THR A 177 5.80 8.39 1.82
C THR A 177 4.75 7.29 1.97
N PHE A 178 3.96 7.06 0.93
CA PHE A 178 3.05 5.91 0.85
C PHE A 178 3.76 4.74 0.19
N SER A 179 3.88 3.60 0.87
CA SER A 179 4.57 2.42 0.37
C SER A 179 3.57 1.40 -0.17
N GLN A 180 3.42 1.34 -1.50
CA GLN A 180 2.82 0.19 -2.17
C GLN A 180 3.94 -0.74 -2.67
N GLY A 181 4.27 -1.77 -1.88
CA GLY A 181 5.24 -2.82 -2.24
C GLY A 181 6.51 -2.84 -1.39
N ASP A 182 7.26 -3.94 -1.52
CA ASP A 182 8.27 -4.38 -0.54
C ASP A 182 9.70 -3.83 -0.75
N SER A 183 9.94 -2.88 -1.66
CA SER A 183 11.32 -2.33 -1.80
C SER A 183 11.37 -0.90 -2.32
N SER A 184 11.14 0.07 -1.43
CA SER A 184 11.69 1.41 -1.62
C SER A 184 13.15 1.37 -1.15
N TYR A 185 14.07 1.09 -2.07
CA TYR A 185 15.49 1.32 -1.83
C TYR A 185 15.74 2.79 -1.47
N CYS A 186 16.79 3.04 -0.72
CA CYS A 186 17.17 4.39 -0.31
C CYS A 186 17.51 5.26 -1.54
N SER A 187 17.33 6.57 -1.45
CA SER A 187 17.62 7.49 -2.58
C SER A 187 19.10 7.49 -2.98
N ASN A 188 20.01 7.13 -2.07
CA ASN A 188 21.43 6.98 -2.38
C ASN A 188 21.70 5.76 -3.28
N CYS A 189 20.82 4.75 -3.30
CA CYS A 189 20.91 3.59 -4.21
C CYS A 189 20.66 3.91 -5.70
N TYR A 190 20.64 5.19 -6.07
CA TYR A 190 20.38 5.69 -7.42
C TYR A 190 21.15 6.98 -7.73
N ASN A 191 22.17 7.33 -6.94
CA ASN A 191 22.87 8.60 -7.06
C ASN A 191 24.14 8.51 -7.94
N GLY A 192 24.53 7.31 -8.38
CA GLY A 192 25.71 7.08 -9.21
C GLY A 192 27.03 7.15 -8.45
N ILE A 193 27.00 7.13 -7.12
CA ILE A 193 28.14 7.25 -6.22
C ILE A 193 28.16 6.04 -5.31
N LYS A 194 29.28 5.31 -5.24
CA LYS A 194 29.42 4.21 -4.28
C LYS A 194 29.55 4.75 -2.86
N ASP A 195 28.47 4.71 -2.09
CA ASP A 195 28.41 5.21 -0.71
C ASP A 195 27.80 4.21 0.29
N PHE A 196 27.85 4.55 1.58
CA PHE A 196 27.36 3.73 2.70
C PHE A 196 27.80 2.26 2.68
N ASN A 197 26.86 1.32 2.53
CA ASN A 197 27.09 -0.13 2.57
C ASN A 197 26.94 -0.81 1.21
N GLU A 198 27.05 -0.06 0.12
CA GLU A 198 26.98 -0.58 -1.25
C GLU A 198 28.19 -1.47 -1.61
N GLU A 199 27.94 -2.56 -2.34
CA GLU A 199 28.98 -3.46 -2.85
C GLU A 199 29.59 -2.92 -4.16
N GLU A 200 28.76 -2.33 -5.03
CA GLU A 200 29.16 -1.57 -6.23
C GLU A 200 28.28 -0.30 -6.34
N ILE A 201 28.52 0.55 -7.34
CA ILE A 201 27.75 1.80 -7.50
C ILE A 201 26.25 1.48 -7.59
N ASP A 202 25.43 2.04 -6.68
CA ASP A 202 23.98 1.91 -6.64
C ASP A 202 23.47 0.45 -6.48
N CYS A 203 24.29 -0.47 -5.93
CA CYS A 203 23.88 -1.85 -5.66
C CYS A 203 24.64 -2.54 -4.52
N GLY A 204 24.02 -3.58 -3.94
CA GLY A 204 24.53 -4.36 -2.82
C GLY A 204 24.20 -3.76 -1.45
N GLY A 205 24.40 -4.54 -0.39
CA GLY A 205 24.11 -4.11 0.98
C GLY A 205 22.63 -3.77 1.23
N SER A 206 22.33 -2.51 1.52
CA SER A 206 20.95 -2.00 1.70
C SER A 206 20.24 -1.65 0.38
N CYS A 207 20.98 -1.68 -0.74
CA CYS A 207 20.47 -1.44 -2.08
C CYS A 207 20.10 -2.75 -2.80
N LYS A 208 19.61 -2.65 -4.04
CA LYS A 208 19.27 -3.83 -4.85
C LYS A 208 20.51 -4.71 -5.03
N PRO A 209 20.38 -6.05 -5.07
CA PRO A 209 21.54 -6.92 -5.28
C PRO A 209 22.24 -6.60 -6.60
N CYS A 210 23.57 -6.60 -6.59
CA CYS A 210 24.36 -6.32 -7.78
C CYS A 210 24.16 -7.41 -8.85
N MET A 211 23.85 -6.98 -10.08
CA MET A 211 23.81 -7.88 -11.21
C MET A 211 25.23 -8.30 -11.55
N LYS A 212 25.61 -9.54 -11.23
CA LYS A 212 26.84 -10.12 -11.77
C LYS A 212 26.73 -10.06 -13.27
N GLN A 213 27.61 -9.30 -13.92
CA GLN A 213 27.70 -9.30 -15.36
C GLN A 213 27.95 -10.74 -15.77
N SER A 214 26.94 -11.39 -16.35
CA SER A 214 27.14 -12.64 -17.06
C SER A 214 28.15 -12.30 -18.15
N VAL A 215 29.39 -12.73 -17.96
CA VAL A 215 30.48 -12.47 -18.89
C VAL A 215 29.98 -13.00 -20.23
N PHE A 216 29.66 -12.07 -21.14
CA PHE A 216 29.22 -12.37 -22.50
C PHE A 216 30.19 -13.42 -23.09
N PRO A 217 29.71 -14.37 -23.93
CA PRO A 217 30.56 -15.42 -24.48
C PRO A 217 31.86 -14.78 -24.99
N SER A 218 32.97 -15.27 -24.44
CA SER A 218 34.28 -14.64 -24.52
C SER A 218 34.62 -14.22 -25.95
N LYS A 219 35.47 -13.20 -26.12
CA LYS A 219 35.98 -12.81 -27.46
C LYS A 219 36.46 -14.02 -28.28
N LEU A 220 36.94 -15.07 -27.62
CA LEU A 220 37.28 -16.37 -28.20
C LEU A 220 36.09 -17.09 -28.85
N ALA A 221 34.92 -17.14 -28.19
CA ALA A 221 33.71 -17.72 -28.78
C ALA A 221 33.24 -16.94 -30.02
N MET A 222 33.35 -15.62 -29.98
CA MET A 222 33.04 -14.77 -31.13
C MET A 222 34.03 -14.99 -32.29
N ILE A 223 35.35 -15.03 -32.01
CA ILE A 223 36.38 -15.33 -33.02
C ILE A 223 36.18 -16.74 -33.59
N ALA A 224 35.90 -17.74 -32.74
CA ALA A 224 35.64 -19.11 -33.18
C ALA A 224 34.44 -19.15 -34.13
N PHE A 225 33.35 -18.45 -33.82
CA PHE A 225 32.18 -18.36 -34.69
C PHE A 225 32.52 -17.79 -36.08
N TRP A 226 33.30 -16.70 -36.13
CA TRP A 226 33.76 -16.12 -37.41
C TRP A 226 34.67 -17.07 -38.19
N MET A 227 35.58 -17.77 -37.52
CA MET A 227 36.47 -18.75 -38.16
C MET A 227 35.68 -19.94 -38.74
N PHE A 228 34.72 -20.48 -37.99
CA PHE A 228 33.84 -21.56 -38.48
C PHE A 228 32.97 -21.10 -39.64
N SER A 229 32.39 -19.90 -39.56
CA SER A 229 31.60 -19.33 -40.65
C SER A 229 32.44 -19.13 -41.92
N GLY A 230 33.67 -18.62 -41.79
CA GLY A 230 34.58 -18.44 -42.92
C GLY A 230 35.04 -19.76 -43.56
N LEU A 231 35.30 -20.78 -42.75
CA LEU A 231 35.63 -22.11 -43.26
C LEU A 231 34.45 -22.73 -44.03
N PHE A 232 33.24 -22.60 -43.50
CA PHE A 232 32.02 -23.13 -44.12
C PHE A 232 31.71 -22.47 -45.46
N THR A 233 31.88 -21.13 -45.57
CA THR A 233 31.70 -20.43 -46.84
C THR A 233 32.73 -20.85 -47.88
N LEU A 234 33.99 -21.08 -47.50
CA LEU A 234 35.01 -21.61 -48.40
C LEU A 234 34.68 -23.02 -48.90
N LEU A 235 34.17 -23.90 -48.03
CA LEU A 235 33.71 -25.24 -48.43
C LEU A 235 32.53 -25.16 -49.40
N PHE A 236 31.57 -24.28 -49.15
CA PHE A 236 30.44 -24.04 -50.06
C PHE A 236 30.88 -23.53 -51.42
N ILE A 237 31.82 -22.58 -51.47
CA ILE A 237 32.38 -22.06 -52.72
C ILE A 237 33.10 -23.17 -53.49
N ARG A 238 33.86 -24.04 -52.80
CA ARG A 238 34.52 -25.19 -53.41
C ARG A 238 33.52 -26.12 -54.08
N GLU A 239 32.41 -26.45 -53.41
CA GLU A 239 31.35 -27.31 -53.96
C GLU A 239 30.64 -26.66 -55.17
N ILE A 240 30.43 -25.34 -55.14
CA ILE A 240 29.88 -24.61 -56.29
C ILE A 240 30.84 -24.66 -57.50
N ILE A 241 32.15 -24.53 -57.26
CA ILE A 241 33.17 -24.60 -58.33
C ILE A 241 33.27 -26.02 -58.93
N THR A 242 33.24 -27.07 -58.10
CA THR A 242 33.25 -28.46 -58.59
C THR A 242 31.99 -28.76 -59.41
N PHE A 243 30.82 -28.29 -58.96
CA PHE A 243 29.58 -28.46 -59.70
C PHE A 243 29.61 -27.75 -61.08
N LYS A 244 30.12 -26.51 -61.15
CA LYS A 244 30.29 -25.81 -62.43
C LYS A 244 31.25 -26.54 -63.38
N LYS A 245 32.35 -27.10 -62.87
CA LYS A 245 33.27 -27.92 -63.69
C LYS A 245 32.59 -29.17 -64.26
N MET A 246 31.69 -29.81 -63.50
CA MET A 246 30.91 -30.94 -64.01
C MET A 246 29.94 -30.53 -65.13
N GLN A 247 29.20 -29.42 -64.97
CA GLN A 247 28.28 -28.94 -66.02
C GLN A 247 29.00 -28.63 -67.34
N VAL A 248 30.20 -28.03 -67.30
CA VAL A 248 31.00 -27.77 -68.51
C VAL A 248 31.43 -29.07 -69.20
N ARG A 249 31.78 -30.12 -68.43
CA ARG A 249 32.14 -31.44 -69.00
C ARG A 249 30.97 -32.14 -69.67
N TYR A 250 29.77 -32.09 -69.08
CA TYR A 250 28.57 -32.70 -69.66
C TYR A 250 28.05 -31.93 -70.90
N GLY A 251 28.19 -30.59 -70.93
CA GLY A 251 27.83 -29.78 -72.10
C GLY A 251 28.70 -30.03 -73.34
N SER A 252 29.89 -30.62 -73.19
CA SER A 252 30.78 -31.00 -74.29
C SER A 252 30.47 -32.39 -74.90
N TRP A 253 29.57 -33.18 -74.31
CA TRP A 253 29.18 -34.51 -74.80
C TRP A 253 27.84 -34.49 -75.56
N LEU A 254 27.12 -33.36 -75.55
CA LEU A 254 25.81 -33.17 -76.19
C LEU A 254 25.88 -32.31 -77.47
N ARG A 255 27.08 -32.15 -78.04
CA ARG A 255 27.32 -31.39 -79.26
C ARG A 255 28.19 -32.18 -80.23
#